data_AF-A0AAW2LLF7-F1
#
_entry.id   AF-A0AAW2LLF7-F1
#
_cell.length_a   1.000
_cell.length_b   1.000
_cell.length_c   1.000
_cell.angle_alpha   90.00
_cell.angle_beta   90.00
_cell.angle_gamma   90.00
#
_symmetry.space_group_name_H-M   'P 1'
#
loop_
_entity.id
_entity.type
_entity.pdbx_description
1 polymer ?
#
loop_
_entity_poly.entity_id
_entity_poly.type
_entity_poly.pdbx_seq_one_letter_code
_entity_poly.pdbx_strand_id
1 'polypeptide(L)'
;MSGASTSSGVRTAFSYCVQQVRSYDYHHYLCLLELPPNMRKSAFALRAFNVETARAMDIASDPRIGLMRLLWWQEAIDKIFQKVNRASSSPGTCFRNI
;
A
#
# COMPACT_ATOMS: atom_id res chain seq x y z
N MET A 1 23.93 0.79 11.56
CA MET A 1 23.82 1.82 10.50
C MET A 1 22.60 1.61 9.57
N SER A 2 21.53 0.91 9.99
CA SER A 2 20.48 0.39 9.08
C SER A 2 19.23 1.26 8.91
N GLY A 3 19.06 2.35 9.67
CA GLY A 3 17.83 3.16 9.63
C GLY A 3 17.77 4.19 8.49
N ALA A 4 18.92 4.66 7.98
CA ALA A 4 18.97 5.70 6.98
C ALA A 4 18.47 5.24 5.61
N SER A 5 18.86 4.03 5.18
CA SER A 5 18.48 3.43 3.88
C SER A 5 16.99 3.09 3.77
N THR A 6 16.38 2.63 4.87
CA THR A 6 14.92 2.40 4.92
C THR A 6 14.15 3.71 4.80
N SER A 7 14.60 4.78 5.46
CA SER A 7 13.93 6.08 5.43
C SER A 7 13.95 6.74 4.04
N SER A 8 15.04 6.59 3.27
CA SER A 8 15.14 7.07 1.89
C SER A 8 14.22 6.29 0.97
N GLY A 9 14.15 4.96 1.12
CA GLY A 9 13.26 4.11 0.33
C GLY A 9 11.79 4.49 0.50
N VAL A 10 11.34 4.73 1.73
CA VAL A 10 9.95 5.14 2.01
C VAL A 10 9.62 6.51 1.41
N ARG A 11 10.55 7.47 1.42
CA ARG A 11 10.35 8.78 0.78
C ARG A 11 10.20 8.67 -0.74
N THR A 12 11.04 7.84 -1.38
CA THR A 12 10.97 7.59 -2.82
C THR A 12 9.65 6.88 -3.19
N ALA A 13 9.27 5.85 -2.44
CA ALA A 13 8.01 5.15 -2.64
C ALA A 13 6.80 6.08 -2.47
N PHE A 14 6.81 6.96 -1.46
CA PHE A 14 5.77 7.94 -1.27
C PHE A 14 5.68 8.94 -2.44
N SER A 15 6.83 9.43 -2.91
CA SER A 15 6.89 10.33 -4.07
C SER A 15 6.30 9.68 -5.33
N TYR A 16 6.55 8.37 -5.53
CA TYR A 16 5.93 7.60 -6.60
C TYR A 16 4.40 7.55 -6.46
N CYS A 17 3.88 7.28 -5.26
CA CYS A 17 2.43 7.28 -5.01
C CYS A 17 1.79 8.64 -5.36
N VAL A 18 2.42 9.74 -4.95
CA VAL A 18 1.94 11.09 -5.28
C VAL A 18 1.92 11.31 -6.80
N GLN A 19 2.97 10.90 -7.50
CA GLN A 19 3.04 11.06 -8.96
C GLN A 19 1.98 10.22 -9.70
N GLN A 20 1.70 9.00 -9.23
CA GLN A 20 0.65 8.16 -9.80
C GLN A 20 -0.73 8.82 -9.66
N VAL A 21 -1.09 9.28 -8.46
CA VAL A 21 -2.39 9.95 -8.23
C VAL A 21 -2.46 11.25 -9.04
N ARG A 22 -1.38 12.04 -9.10
CA ARG A 22 -1.35 13.26 -9.93
C ARG A 22 -1.59 12.97 -11.41
N SER A 23 -1.05 11.88 -11.94
CA SER A 23 -1.09 11.57 -13.36
C SER A 23 -2.41 10.93 -13.79
N TYR A 24 -3.03 10.13 -12.92
CA TYR A 24 -4.16 9.26 -13.29
C TYR A 24 -5.43 9.52 -12.47
N ASP A 25 -5.38 10.35 -11.43
CA ASP A 25 -6.50 10.65 -10.53
C ASP A 25 -6.41 12.09 -10.00
N TYR A 26 -6.35 13.02 -10.94
CA TYR A 26 -6.03 14.43 -10.67
C TYR A 26 -7.02 15.13 -9.74
N HIS A 27 -8.32 14.79 -9.83
CA HIS A 27 -9.33 15.34 -8.93
C HIS A 27 -9.05 14.98 -7.46
N HIS A 28 -8.73 13.72 -7.17
CA HIS A 28 -8.40 13.33 -5.80
C HIS A 28 -7.01 13.80 -5.40
N TYR A 29 -6.05 13.93 -6.33
CA TYR A 29 -4.78 14.59 -6.04
C TYR A 29 -5.00 15.95 -5.39
N LEU A 30 -5.86 16.80 -5.97
CA LEU A 30 -6.19 18.11 -5.42
C LEU A 30 -6.86 18.00 -4.04
N CYS A 31 -7.87 17.15 -3.88
CA CYS A 31 -8.55 16.95 -2.59
C CYS A 31 -7.60 16.45 -1.49
N LEU A 32 -6.62 15.61 -1.83
CA LEU A 32 -5.64 15.08 -0.88
C LEU A 32 -4.66 16.14 -0.38
N LEU A 33 -4.43 17.22 -1.14
CA LEU A 33 -3.56 18.32 -0.68
C LEU A 33 -4.16 19.06 0.52
N GLU A 34 -5.49 19.10 0.62
CA GLU A 34 -6.23 19.77 1.70
C GLU A 34 -6.40 18.89 2.95
N LEU A 35 -6.08 17.60 2.88
CA LEU A 35 -6.13 16.72 4.05
C LEU A 35 -5.06 17.10 5.09
N PRO A 36 -5.36 16.94 6.40
CA PRO A 36 -4.38 17.12 7.47
C PRO A 36 -3.08 16.34 7.22
N PRO A 37 -1.90 16.90 7.57
CA PRO A 37 -0.61 16.29 7.24
C PRO A 37 -0.42 14.86 7.75
N ASN A 38 -1.04 14.53 8.89
CA ASN A 38 -0.99 13.19 9.50
C ASN A 38 -1.74 12.12 8.69
N MET A 39 -2.76 12.50 7.91
CA MET A 39 -3.57 11.57 7.10
C MET A 39 -3.13 11.51 5.64
N ARG A 40 -2.54 12.61 5.15
CA ARG A 40 -2.20 12.80 3.73
C ARG A 40 -1.36 11.66 3.16
N LYS A 41 -0.36 11.19 3.90
CA LYS A 41 0.55 10.12 3.43
C LYS A 41 -0.20 8.81 3.16
N SER A 42 -1.00 8.36 4.11
CA SER A 42 -1.80 7.13 3.99
C SER A 42 -2.87 7.26 2.90
N ALA A 43 -3.50 8.43 2.80
CA ALA A 43 -4.52 8.67 1.80
C ALA A 43 -3.96 8.65 0.36
N PHE A 44 -2.78 9.23 0.13
CA PHE A 44 -2.07 9.12 -1.15
C PHE A 44 -1.67 7.68 -1.47
N ALA A 45 -1.19 6.91 -0.50
CA ALA A 45 -0.84 5.51 -0.71
C ALA A 45 -2.07 4.68 -1.13
N LEU A 46 -3.22 4.91 -0.48
CA LEU A 46 -4.47 4.21 -0.80
C LEU A 46 -5.00 4.59 -2.19
N ARG A 47 -4.95 5.88 -2.56
CA ARG A 47 -5.36 6.31 -3.91
C ARG A 47 -4.41 5.82 -5.00
N ALA A 48 -3.10 5.77 -4.74
CA ALA A 48 -2.14 5.20 -5.67
C ALA A 48 -2.36 3.69 -5.89
N PHE A 49 -2.66 2.96 -4.82
CA PHE A 49 -3.06 1.55 -4.92
C PHE A 49 -4.32 1.38 -5.78
N ASN A 50 -5.34 2.23 -5.57
CA ASN A 50 -6.56 2.23 -6.39
C ASN A 50 -6.26 2.50 -7.88
N VAL A 51 -5.35 3.43 -8.19
CA VAL A 51 -4.91 3.69 -9.57
C VAL A 51 -4.28 2.44 -10.19
N GLU A 52 -3.40 1.75 -9.48
CA GLU A 52 -2.73 0.56 -10.01
C GLU A 52 -3.70 -0.60 -10.27
N THR A 53 -4.65 -0.85 -9.36
CA THR A 53 -5.63 -1.92 -9.54
C THR A 53 -6.66 -1.61 -10.61
N ALA A 54 -7.15 -0.37 -10.67
CA ALA A 54 -8.12 0.06 -11.69
C ALA A 54 -7.54 -0.07 -13.10
N ARG A 55 -6.26 0.23 -13.27
CA ARG A 55 -5.58 0.22 -14.59
C ARG A 55 -4.90 -1.11 -14.93
N ALA A 56 -4.93 -2.09 -14.02
CA ALA A 56 -4.19 -3.34 -14.20
C ALA A 56 -4.59 -4.09 -15.47
N MET A 57 -5.88 -4.07 -15.82
CA MET A 57 -6.41 -4.70 -17.03
C MET A 57 -6.18 -3.83 -18.26
N ASP A 58 -6.27 -2.51 -18.14
CA ASP A 58 -6.16 -1.58 -19.27
C ASP A 58 -4.74 -1.50 -19.86
N ILE A 59 -3.73 -1.65 -19.01
CA ILE A 59 -2.31 -1.59 -19.42
C ILE A 59 -1.84 -2.94 -19.96
N ALA A 60 -2.52 -4.03 -19.62
CA ALA A 60 -2.11 -5.37 -20.01
C ALA A 60 -2.54 -5.70 -21.45
N SER A 61 -1.59 -6.09 -22.29
CA SER A 61 -1.89 -6.52 -23.66
C SER A 61 -2.62 -7.87 -23.73
N ASP A 62 -2.39 -8.75 -22.75
CA ASP A 62 -3.12 -10.01 -22.56
C ASP A 62 -3.90 -9.94 -21.23
N PRO A 63 -5.22 -10.16 -21.24
CA PRO A 63 -6.05 -10.15 -20.02
C PRO A 63 -5.53 -11.04 -18.88
N ARG A 64 -4.84 -12.14 -19.20
CA ARG A 64 -4.23 -13.04 -18.20
C ARG A 64 -3.14 -12.34 -17.39
N ILE A 65 -2.39 -11.43 -18.00
CA ILE A 65 -1.35 -10.64 -17.32
C ILE A 65 -1.99 -9.65 -16.36
N GLY A 66 -3.09 -8.99 -16.77
CA GLY A 66 -3.87 -8.12 -15.90
C GLY A 66 -4.40 -8.86 -14.67
N LEU A 67 -4.98 -10.05 -14.88
CA LEU A 67 -5.45 -10.90 -13.78
C LEU A 67 -4.30 -11.32 -12.85
N MET A 68 -3.15 -11.71 -13.39
CA MET A 68 -1.97 -12.07 -12.60
C MET A 68 -1.49 -10.89 -11.73
N ARG A 69 -1.53 -9.65 -12.24
CA ARG A 69 -1.22 -8.45 -11.46
C ARG A 69 -2.19 -8.25 -10.30
N LEU A 70 -3.49 -8.47 -10.51
CA LEU A 70 -4.49 -8.35 -9.45
C LEU A 70 -4.34 -9.45 -8.38
N LEU A 71 -4.08 -10.69 -8.79
CA LEU A 71 -3.77 -11.79 -7.87
C LEU A 71 -2.52 -11.49 -7.04
N TRP A 72 -1.47 -10.96 -7.67
CA TRP A 72 -0.27 -10.54 -6.96
C TRP A 72 -0.57 -9.48 -5.88
N TRP A 73 -1.43 -8.50 -6.18
CA TRP A 73 -1.84 -7.48 -5.20
C TRP A 73 -2.59 -8.09 -4.02
N GLN A 74 -3.49 -9.04 -4.27
CA GLN A 74 -4.18 -9.79 -3.22
C GLN A 74 -3.18 -10.51 -2.31
N GLU A 75 -2.27 -11.29 -2.89
CA GLU A 75 -1.23 -12.00 -2.12
C GLU A 75 -0.31 -11.05 -1.34
N ALA A 76 0.05 -9.92 -1.93
CA ALA A 76 0.92 -8.93 -1.29
C ALA A 76 0.25 -8.37 -0.03
N ILE A 77 -1.04 -8.06 -0.11
CA ILE A 77 -1.85 -7.60 1.03
C ILE A 77 -1.94 -8.70 2.10
N ASP A 78 -2.25 -9.94 1.70
CA ASP A 78 -2.33 -11.08 2.63
C ASP A 78 -1.01 -11.28 3.39
N LYS A 79 0.13 -11.19 2.69
CA LYS A 79 1.46 -11.31 3.32
C LYS A 79 1.72 -10.19 4.35
N ILE A 80 1.24 -8.97 4.09
CA ILE A 80 1.36 -7.85 5.04
C ILE A 80 0.57 -8.14 6.32
N PHE A 81 -0.68 -8.61 6.20
CA PHE A 81 -1.54 -8.89 7.35
C PHE A 81 -1.19 -10.18 8.10
N GLN A 82 -0.68 -11.21 7.42
CA GLN A 82 -0.16 -12.41 8.08
C GLN A 82 1.01 -12.10 9.01
N LYS A 83 1.88 -11.14 8.63
CA LYS A 83 2.99 -10.71 9.47
C LYS A 83 2.52 -9.99 10.74
N VAL A 84 1.44 -9.21 10.65
CA VAL A 84 0.81 -8.56 11.81
C VAL A 84 0.26 -9.61 12.79
N ASN A 85 -0.41 -10.65 12.28
CA ASN A 85 -0.98 -11.71 13.12
C ASN A 85 0.09 -12.54 13.86
N ARG A 86 1.28 -12.72 13.29
CA ARG A 86 2.42 -13.38 13.97
C ARG A 86 3.01 -12.56 15.11
N ALA A 87 2.93 -11.23 15.04
CA ALA A 87 3.38 -10.36 16.12
C ALA A 87 2.39 -10.34 17.32
N SER A 88 1.11 -10.68 17.08
CA SER A 88 0.11 -10.87 18.14
C SER A 88 0.06 -12.29 18.71
N SER A 89 0.64 -13.29 18.02
CA SER A 89 0.73 -14.66 18.50
C SER A 89 2.11 -14.95 19.10
N SER A 90 2.44 -14.30 20.22
CA SER A 90 3.48 -14.84 21.10
C SER A 90 2.92 -16.05 21.84
N PRO A 91 3.55 -17.24 21.76
CA PRO A 91 3.24 -18.36 22.64
C PRO A 91 3.86 -18.08 24.00
N GLY A 92 3.14 -17.41 24.89
CA GLY A 92 3.61 -17.23 26.26
C GLY A 92 3.06 -16.02 26.98
N THR A 93 1.78 -16.02 27.35
CA THR A 93 1.35 -15.43 28.62
C THR A 93 0.09 -16.13 29.13
N CYS A 94 0.31 -16.98 30.13
CA CYS A 94 -0.59 -17.39 31.20
C CYS A 94 -2.05 -16.89 31.15
N PHE A 95 -2.98 -17.78 30.77
CA PHE A 95 -4.33 -17.79 31.31
C PHE A 95 -4.59 -19.18 31.88
N ARG A 96 -4.13 -19.39 33.12
CA ARG A 96 -4.59 -20.47 33.99
C ARG A 96 -4.74 -19.90 35.39
N ASN A 97 -5.91 -19.34 35.66
CA ASN A 97 -6.57 -19.27 36.96
C ASN A 97 -7.96 -18.68 36.74
N ILE A 98 -8.93 -19.56 36.50
CA ILE A 98 -10.21 -19.74 37.20
C ILE A 98 -10.65 -21.17 36.89
#